data_AF-A0A9E3MVK4-F1
#
_entry.id   AF-A0A9E3MVK4-F1
#
_cell.length_a   1.000
_cell.length_b   1.000
_cell.length_c   1.000
_cell.angle_alpha   90.00
_cell.angle_beta   90.00
_cell.angle_gamma   90.00
#
_symmetry.space_group_name_H-M   'P 1'
#
loop_
_entity.id
_entity.type
_entity.pdbx_description
1 polymer ?
#
loop_
_entity_poly.entity_id
_entity_poly.type
_entity_poly.pdbx_seq_one_letter_code
_entity_poly.pdbx_strand_id
1 'polypeptide(L)'
;SNDTVNNVTPAMPWGAKDMEKVSYVPTQAPTDPVLVSGLVKSLKDAGPNSYLMVNVSQVTYLRLDVGYSRTWEPRLLDNLDNRKELRRVLTNDDVTMYALRDQPAGKVPKADPGPIGPQVTWTPWSVVGALAALALILLLSAREVVRVAVRPGVRQLRWLQSSFWFSLPLLAVFLAALVQRFLTMK
;
A
#
# COMPACT_ATOMS: atom_id res chain seq x y z
N SER A 1 -10.43 -14.85 1.63
CA SER A 1 -9.92 -16.19 1.30
C SER A 1 -8.40 -16.10 1.31
N ASN A 2 -7.73 -16.86 2.16
CA ASN A 2 -6.27 -16.81 2.34
C ASN A 2 -5.70 -18.18 1.92
N ASP A 3 -5.62 -18.41 0.62
CA ASP A 3 -5.07 -19.63 0.02
C ASP A 3 -3.61 -19.35 -0.37
N THR A 4 -2.67 -19.94 0.36
CA THR A 4 -1.23 -19.78 0.15
C THR A 4 -0.71 -20.56 -1.06
N VAL A 5 -1.53 -21.38 -1.72
CA VAL A 5 -1.15 -22.13 -2.93
C VAL A 5 -1.39 -21.31 -4.20
N ASN A 6 -2.46 -20.53 -4.25
CA ASN A 6 -2.86 -19.77 -5.45
C ASN A 6 -2.64 -18.25 -5.36
N ASN A 7 -2.56 -17.68 -4.15
CA ASN A 7 -2.36 -16.25 -3.97
C ASN A 7 -0.93 -15.95 -3.51
N VAL A 8 -0.03 -15.78 -4.48
CA VAL A 8 1.40 -15.49 -4.25
C VAL A 8 1.69 -14.01 -4.01
N THR A 9 0.70 -13.13 -4.17
CA THR A 9 0.86 -11.71 -3.86
C THR A 9 0.59 -11.50 -2.37
N PRO A 10 1.58 -11.05 -1.58
CA PRO A 10 1.35 -10.73 -0.19
C PRO A 10 0.26 -9.65 -0.08
N ALA A 11 -0.94 -10.06 0.35
CA ALA A 11 -2.00 -9.11 0.63
C ALA A 11 -1.81 -8.62 2.07
N MET A 12 -1.51 -7.34 2.25
CA MET A 12 -1.55 -6.74 3.58
C MET A 12 -2.99 -6.85 4.13
N PRO A 13 -3.18 -7.41 5.33
CA PRO A 13 -4.51 -7.49 5.93
C PRO A 13 -5.05 -6.09 6.17
N TRP A 14 -6.33 -5.89 5.87
CA TRP A 14 -6.98 -4.61 6.10
C TRP A 14 -6.87 -4.22 7.58
N GLY A 15 -6.32 -3.03 7.83
CA GLY A 15 -6.14 -2.50 9.18
C GLY A 15 -4.88 -2.96 9.91
N ALA A 16 -3.86 -3.44 9.20
CA ALA A 16 -2.52 -3.57 9.78
C ALA A 16 -2.02 -2.20 10.28
N LYS A 17 -1.78 -2.07 11.60
CA LYS A 17 -1.38 -0.81 12.25
C LYS A 17 0.12 -0.72 12.51
N ASP A 18 0.77 -1.87 12.72
CA ASP A 18 2.17 -1.95 13.12
C ASP A 18 3.03 -2.33 11.92
N MET A 19 3.14 -1.40 10.96
CA MET A 19 4.02 -1.58 9.80
C MET A 19 5.41 -1.04 10.12
N GLU A 20 6.43 -1.88 9.92
CA GLU A 20 7.81 -1.42 9.92
C GLU A 20 8.19 -0.89 8.53
N LYS A 21 8.86 0.26 8.49
CA LYS A 21 9.40 0.81 7.25
C LYS A 21 10.88 0.43 7.14
N VAL A 22 11.19 -0.46 6.22
CA VAL A 22 12.56 -0.80 5.84
C VAL A 22 12.88 -0.13 4.51
N SER A 23 14.00 0.58 4.43
CA SER A 23 14.48 1.23 3.21
C SER A 23 15.81 0.63 2.79
N TYR A 24 15.90 0.23 1.53
CA TYR A 24 17.15 -0.19 0.92
C TYR A 24 17.85 1.02 0.28
N VAL A 25 19.06 1.31 0.74
CA VAL A 25 19.91 2.36 0.16
C VAL A 25 21.14 1.68 -0.46
N PRO A 26 21.25 1.64 -1.80
CA PRO A 26 22.40 1.03 -2.44
C PRO A 26 23.68 1.81 -2.10
N THR A 27 24.71 1.08 -1.70
CA THR A 27 26.03 1.65 -1.44
C THR A 27 27.05 0.93 -2.31
N GLN A 28 27.90 1.69 -3.00
CA GLN A 28 28.91 1.13 -3.87
C GLN A 28 29.97 0.40 -3.05
N ALA A 29 30.17 -0.89 -3.35
CA ALA A 29 31.25 -1.68 -2.77
C ALA A 29 32.60 -1.14 -3.26
N PRO A 30 33.60 -0.97 -2.39
CA PRO A 30 34.93 -0.56 -2.80
C PRO A 30 35.66 -1.73 -3.48
N THR A 31 36.33 -1.47 -4.60
CA THR A 31 37.15 -2.49 -5.27
C THR A 31 38.31 -2.96 -4.39
N ASP A 32 38.96 -2.03 -3.68
CA ASP A 32 39.96 -2.34 -2.65
C ASP A 32 39.26 -2.49 -1.28
N PRO A 33 39.28 -3.68 -0.65
CA PRO A 33 38.60 -3.94 0.61
C PRO A 33 39.16 -3.14 1.81
N VAL A 34 40.30 -2.45 1.66
CA VAL A 34 40.86 -1.57 2.69
C VAL A 34 40.17 -0.19 2.70
N LEU A 35 39.56 0.23 1.58
CA LEU A 35 38.96 1.56 1.42
C LEU A 35 37.53 1.65 2.01
N VAL A 36 37.38 1.26 3.28
CA VAL A 36 36.07 1.18 3.97
C VAL A 36 35.51 2.53 4.41
N SER A 37 36.30 3.62 4.34
CA SER A 37 35.85 4.95 4.76
C SER A 37 34.62 5.45 3.99
N GLY A 38 34.50 5.07 2.71
CA GLY A 38 33.31 5.37 1.90
C GLY A 38 32.05 4.71 2.46
N LEU A 39 32.14 3.43 2.82
CA LEU A 39 31.03 2.67 3.41
C LEU A 39 30.61 3.25 4.77
N VAL A 40 31.59 3.61 5.62
CA VAL A 40 31.31 4.25 6.91
C VAL A 40 30.61 5.59 6.71
N LYS A 41 31.04 6.38 5.72
CA LYS A 41 30.39 7.64 5.37
C LYS A 41 28.95 7.41 4.89
N SER A 42 28.73 6.49 3.96
CA SER A 42 27.39 6.15 3.48
C SER A 42 26.47 5.71 4.62
N LEU A 43 26.97 4.95 5.60
CA LEU A 43 26.21 4.56 6.77
C LEU A 43 25.85 5.76 7.67
N LYS A 44 26.74 6.75 7.81
CA LYS A 44 26.44 8.01 8.52
C LYS A 44 25.39 8.85 7.79
N ASP A 45 25.55 8.96 6.47
CA ASP A 45 24.65 9.73 5.60
C ASP A 45 23.25 9.10 5.54
N ALA A 46 23.14 7.78 5.69
CA ALA A 46 21.86 7.06 5.81
C ALA A 46 21.07 7.43 7.07
N GLY A 47 21.73 7.98 8.10
CA GLY A 47 21.09 8.47 9.32
C GLY A 47 20.82 7.39 10.39
N PRO A 48 20.06 7.72 11.44
CA PRO A 48 19.84 6.84 12.58
C PRO A 48 19.08 5.56 12.22
N ASN A 49 19.29 4.50 12.99
CA ASN A 49 18.72 3.16 12.79
C ASN A 49 19.06 2.52 11.42
N SER A 50 20.20 2.91 10.85
CA SER A 50 20.72 2.35 9.61
C SER A 50 21.74 1.24 9.88
N TYR A 51 21.82 0.28 8.94
CA TYR A 51 22.74 -0.85 9.00
C TYR A 51 23.46 -1.03 7.67
N LEU A 52 24.76 -1.28 7.74
CA LEU A 52 25.54 -1.73 6.59
C LEU A 52 25.47 -3.25 6.55
N MET A 53 24.96 -3.81 5.45
CA MET A 53 24.81 -5.24 5.23
C MET A 53 25.84 -5.74 4.22
N VAL A 54 26.64 -6.72 4.63
CA VAL A 54 27.51 -7.51 3.74
C VAL A 54 26.94 -8.92 3.70
N ASN A 55 26.35 -9.31 2.58
CA ASN A 55 25.71 -10.63 2.43
C ASN A 55 26.37 -11.48 1.34
N VAL A 56 26.25 -12.80 1.48
CA VAL A 56 26.90 -13.79 0.61
C VAL A 56 26.44 -13.66 -0.85
N SER A 57 25.18 -13.32 -1.10
CA SER A 57 24.65 -13.17 -2.47
C SER A 57 25.33 -12.03 -3.22
N GLN A 58 25.46 -10.86 -2.57
CA GLN A 58 26.13 -9.69 -3.15
C GLN A 58 27.64 -9.91 -3.29
N VAL A 59 28.28 -10.54 -2.30
CA VAL A 59 29.70 -10.93 -2.41
C VAL A 59 29.92 -11.88 -3.58
N THR A 60 29.03 -12.86 -3.75
CA THR A 60 29.09 -13.84 -4.85
C THR A 60 28.91 -13.16 -6.19
N TYR A 61 27.94 -12.24 -6.31
CA TYR A 61 27.74 -11.42 -7.51
C TYR A 61 28.99 -10.59 -7.84
N LEU A 62 29.54 -9.85 -6.87
CA LEU A 62 30.75 -9.05 -7.06
C LEU A 62 31.93 -9.90 -7.52
N ARG A 63 32.05 -11.14 -7.03
CA ARG A 63 33.11 -12.07 -7.43
C ARG A 63 32.91 -12.59 -8.86
N LEU A 64 31.71 -13.06 -9.18
CA LEU A 64 31.46 -13.77 -10.45
C LEU A 64 31.25 -12.80 -11.62
N ASP A 65 30.51 -11.72 -11.40
CA ASP A 65 30.10 -10.80 -12.47
C ASP A 65 31.01 -9.57 -12.57
N VAL A 66 31.56 -9.10 -11.44
CA VAL A 66 32.42 -7.90 -11.41
C VAL A 66 33.91 -8.25 -11.32
N GLY A 67 34.25 -9.49 -10.94
CA GLY A 67 35.64 -9.97 -10.89
C GLY A 67 36.38 -9.64 -9.59
N TYR A 68 35.68 -9.40 -8.49
CA TYR A 68 36.31 -9.15 -7.19
C TYR A 68 37.06 -10.40 -6.69
N SER A 69 38.16 -10.20 -5.95
CA SER A 69 38.97 -11.29 -5.40
C SER A 69 38.18 -12.19 -4.45
N ARG A 70 38.51 -13.48 -4.41
CA ARG A 70 37.99 -14.43 -3.40
C ARG A 70 38.29 -14.00 -1.97
N THR A 71 39.37 -13.25 -1.75
CA THR A 71 39.77 -12.73 -0.43
C THR A 71 39.16 -11.37 -0.10
N TRP A 72 38.32 -10.81 -0.98
CA TRP A 72 37.76 -9.47 -0.81
C TRP A 72 36.90 -9.37 0.45
N GLU A 73 35.92 -10.26 0.63
CA GLU A 73 35.00 -10.22 1.77
C GLU A 73 35.73 -10.37 3.12
N PRO A 74 36.56 -11.40 3.36
CA PRO A 74 37.28 -11.53 4.63
C PRO A 74 38.12 -10.30 4.96
N ARG A 75 38.79 -9.71 3.95
CA ARG A 75 39.58 -8.50 4.13
C ARG A 75 38.71 -7.28 4.41
N LEU A 76 37.57 -7.15 3.74
CA LEU A 76 36.63 -6.05 3.98
C LEU A 76 36.10 -6.11 5.41
N LEU A 77 35.65 -7.29 5.85
CA LEU A 77 35.11 -7.51 7.19
C LEU A 77 36.16 -7.20 8.26
N ASP A 78 37.40 -7.63 8.08
CA ASP A 78 38.51 -7.29 9.00
C ASP A 78 38.75 -5.78 9.06
N ASN A 79 38.76 -5.08 7.92
CA ASN A 79 38.93 -3.62 7.90
C ASN A 79 37.73 -2.88 8.52
N LEU A 80 36.51 -3.39 8.39
CA LEU A 80 35.32 -2.86 9.04
C LEU A 80 35.34 -3.09 10.55
N ASP A 81 35.78 -4.26 11.01
CA ASP A 81 35.91 -4.60 12.43
C ASP A 81 36.90 -3.69 13.15
N ASN A 82 37.97 -3.31 12.46
CA ASN A 82 38.99 -2.41 12.98
C ASN A 82 38.53 -0.94 13.10
N ARG A 83 37.32 -0.59 12.62
CA ARG A 83 36.74 0.75 12.77
C ARG A 83 36.14 0.95 14.14
N LYS A 84 36.67 1.92 14.89
CA LYS A 84 36.14 2.30 16.20
C LYS A 84 34.71 2.83 16.14
N GLU A 85 34.31 3.41 15.02
CA GLU A 85 32.96 3.96 14.84
C GLU A 85 31.89 2.87 14.64
N LEU A 86 32.30 1.65 14.30
CA LEU A 86 31.39 0.55 13.95
C LEU A 86 31.29 -0.49 15.06
N ARG A 87 30.14 -1.15 15.12
CA ARG A 87 29.92 -2.38 15.87
C ARG A 87 29.20 -3.39 14.98
N ARG A 88 29.59 -4.67 15.08
CA ARG A 88 28.78 -5.76 14.56
C ARG A 88 27.51 -5.88 15.38
N VAL A 89 26.37 -6.02 14.70
CA VAL A 89 25.06 -6.21 15.34
C VAL A 89 24.46 -7.57 15.03
N LEU A 90 24.85 -8.17 13.92
CA LEU A 90 24.43 -9.50 13.50
C LEU A 90 25.54 -10.13 12.67
N THR A 91 25.80 -11.41 12.93
CA THR A 91 26.68 -12.25 12.11
C THR A 91 26.10 -13.65 12.07
N ASN A 92 25.93 -14.18 10.87
CA ASN A 92 25.61 -15.58 10.61
C ASN A 92 26.28 -16.01 9.30
N ASP A 93 25.95 -17.21 8.80
CA ASP A 93 26.57 -17.78 7.61
C ASP A 93 26.25 -17.01 6.32
N ASP A 94 25.16 -16.23 6.29
CA ASP A 94 24.66 -15.54 5.09
C ASP A 94 24.96 -14.04 5.09
N VAL A 95 25.13 -13.43 6.27
CA VAL A 95 25.24 -11.98 6.41
C VAL A 95 26.05 -11.55 7.64
N THR A 96 26.84 -10.50 7.44
CA THR A 96 27.38 -9.67 8.52
C THR A 96 26.80 -8.26 8.44
N MET A 97 26.27 -7.76 9.55
CA MET A 97 25.68 -6.42 9.66
C MET A 97 26.44 -5.55 10.65
N TYR A 98 26.69 -4.32 10.24
CA TYR A 98 27.33 -3.28 11.06
C TYR A 98 26.37 -2.13 11.30
N ALA A 99 26.43 -1.56 12.51
CA ALA A 99 25.79 -0.29 12.85
C ALA A 99 26.85 0.70 13.37
N LEU A 100 26.53 2.00 13.29
CA LEU A 100 27.30 3.01 13.99
C LEU A 100 27.13 2.82 15.50
N ARG A 101 28.24 2.92 16.26
CA ARG A 101 28.21 2.92 17.72
C ARG A 101 27.46 4.14 18.24
N ASP A 102 27.84 5.31 17.72
CA ASP A 102 27.19 6.58 18.00
C ASP A 102 26.23 6.89 16.86
N GLN A 103 24.93 6.82 17.14
CA GLN A 103 23.89 7.05 16.15
C GLN A 103 23.81 8.55 15.82
N PRO A 104 23.79 8.94 14.54
CA PRO A 104 23.65 10.33 14.16
C PRO A 104 22.28 10.88 14.58
N ALA A 105 22.22 12.16 14.93
CA ALA A 105 20.95 12.81 15.23
C ALA A 105 20.07 12.87 13.97
N GLY A 106 18.76 12.65 14.14
CA GLY A 106 17.82 12.70 13.02
C GLY A 106 16.50 12.00 13.38
N LYS A 107 15.47 12.25 12.57
CA LYS A 107 14.21 11.52 12.68
C LYS A 107 14.24 10.34 11.73
N VAL A 108 13.93 9.14 12.24
CA VAL A 108 13.69 7.96 11.41
C VAL A 108 12.28 8.05 10.85
N PRO A 109 12.10 8.05 9.51
CA PRO A 109 10.78 8.07 8.91
C PRO A 109 9.96 6.86 9.40
N LYS A 110 8.82 7.13 10.04
CA LYS A 110 7.89 6.06 10.40
C LYS A 110 7.19 5.53 9.15
N ALA A 111 6.70 4.30 9.24
CA ALA A 111 5.77 3.82 8.24
C ALA A 111 4.51 4.69 8.26
N ASP A 112 3.96 4.93 7.09
CA ASP A 112 2.66 5.57 6.90
C ASP A 112 1.76 4.57 6.17
N PRO A 113 1.34 3.48 6.85
CA PRO A 113 0.29 2.63 6.32
C PRO A 113 -0.94 3.52 6.28
N GLY A 114 -1.46 3.77 5.08
CA GLY A 114 -2.59 4.67 4.89
C GLY A 114 -3.83 4.32 5.73
N PRO A 115 -4.93 5.06 5.56
CA PRO A 115 -6.12 4.91 6.39
C PRO A 115 -6.66 3.47 6.43
N ILE A 116 -7.15 3.09 7.60
CA ILE A 116 -7.67 1.74 7.85
C ILE A 116 -8.95 1.51 7.03
N GLY A 117 -8.88 0.61 6.04
CA GLY A 117 -10.03 0.11 5.31
C GLY A 117 -10.61 1.07 4.26
N PRO A 118 -11.70 0.67 3.58
CA PRO A 118 -12.35 1.51 2.57
C PRO A 118 -12.89 2.79 3.20
N GLN A 119 -12.45 3.95 2.68
CA GLN A 119 -12.95 5.23 3.14
C GLN A 119 -14.32 5.53 2.52
N VAL A 120 -15.35 5.67 3.36
CA VAL A 120 -16.66 6.14 2.91
C VAL A 120 -16.59 7.65 2.68
N THR A 121 -16.43 8.07 1.42
CA THR A 121 -16.45 9.48 1.03
C THR A 121 -17.83 9.88 0.49
N TRP A 122 -18.43 10.91 1.09
CA TRP A 122 -19.74 11.43 0.70
C TRP A 122 -19.59 12.67 -0.18
N THR A 123 -20.40 12.77 -1.23
CA THR A 123 -20.56 14.01 -2.00
C THR A 123 -22.03 14.46 -1.96
N PRO A 124 -22.33 15.75 -2.21
CA PRO A 124 -23.71 16.20 -2.37
C PRO A 124 -24.49 15.35 -3.40
N TRP A 125 -23.83 14.91 -4.48
CA TRP A 125 -24.39 14.01 -5.48
C TRP A 125 -24.74 12.62 -4.92
N SER A 126 -23.93 12.07 -4.01
CA SER A 126 -24.26 10.79 -3.34
C SER A 126 -25.53 10.92 -2.48
N VAL A 127 -25.74 12.05 -1.82
CA VAL A 127 -26.97 12.30 -1.04
C VAL A 127 -28.19 12.41 -1.95
N VAL A 128 -28.08 13.19 -3.04
CA VAL A 128 -29.17 13.32 -4.04
C VAL A 128 -29.49 11.98 -4.68
N GLY A 129 -28.49 11.19 -5.06
CA GLY A 129 -28.66 9.85 -5.59
C GLY A 129 -29.36 8.92 -4.61
N ALA A 130 -28.98 8.94 -3.32
CA ALA A 130 -29.61 8.14 -2.28
C ALA A 130 -31.09 8.51 -2.07
N LEU A 131 -31.41 9.80 -2.03
CA LEU A 131 -32.80 10.28 -1.94
C LEU A 131 -33.62 9.87 -3.17
N ALA A 132 -33.06 9.98 -4.38
CA ALA A 132 -33.71 9.54 -5.61
C ALA A 132 -33.98 8.04 -5.60
N ALA A 133 -33.02 7.23 -5.13
CA ALA A 133 -33.18 5.79 -4.97
C ALA A 133 -34.28 5.44 -3.96
N LEU A 134 -34.34 6.11 -2.81
CA LEU A 134 -35.40 5.91 -1.82
C LEU A 134 -36.78 6.25 -2.41
N ALA A 135 -36.90 7.37 -3.11
CA ALA A 135 -38.14 7.77 -3.77
C ALA A 135 -38.57 6.77 -4.86
N LEU A 136 -37.63 6.24 -5.64
CA LEU A 136 -37.88 5.17 -6.63
C LEU A 136 -38.40 3.91 -5.98
N ILE A 137 -37.75 3.44 -4.91
CA ILE A 137 -38.16 2.22 -4.21
C ILE A 137 -39.60 2.39 -3.71
N LEU A 138 -39.92 3.49 -3.03
CA LEU A 138 -41.26 3.76 -2.53
C LEU A 138 -42.29 3.83 -3.66
N LEU A 139 -41.97 4.53 -4.75
CA LEU A 139 -42.86 4.68 -5.91
C LEU A 139 -43.15 3.33 -6.59
N LEU A 140 -42.11 2.51 -6.79
CA LEU A 140 -42.24 1.20 -7.42
C LEU A 140 -42.97 0.21 -6.52
N SER A 141 -42.70 0.23 -5.21
CA SER A 141 -43.44 -0.58 -4.24
C SER A 141 -44.93 -0.19 -4.21
N ALA A 142 -45.25 1.10 -4.18
CA ALA A 142 -46.63 1.58 -4.24
C ALA A 142 -47.31 1.20 -5.57
N ARG A 143 -46.58 1.30 -6.68
CA ARG A 143 -47.05 0.84 -7.99
C ARG A 143 -47.40 -0.64 -7.99
N GLU A 144 -46.55 -1.49 -7.41
CA GLU A 144 -46.81 -2.94 -7.37
C GLU A 144 -47.99 -3.27 -6.47
N VAL A 145 -48.14 -2.58 -5.33
CA VAL A 145 -49.34 -2.69 -4.48
C VAL A 145 -50.60 -2.31 -5.24
N VAL A 146 -50.60 -1.19 -5.98
CA VAL A 146 -51.75 -0.76 -6.79
C VAL A 146 -52.04 -1.75 -7.92
N ARG A 147 -51.00 -2.36 -8.51
CA ARG A 147 -51.16 -3.39 -9.54
C ARG A 147 -51.82 -4.65 -9.01
N VAL A 148 -51.46 -5.08 -7.80
CA VAL A 148 -51.94 -6.34 -7.20
C VAL A 148 -53.28 -6.17 -6.47
N ALA A 149 -53.48 -5.08 -5.73
CA ALA A 149 -54.59 -4.92 -4.80
C ALA A 149 -55.79 -4.11 -5.33
N VAL A 150 -55.65 -3.39 -6.44
CA VAL A 150 -56.71 -2.50 -6.98
C VAL A 150 -57.38 -3.15 -8.19
N ARG A 151 -58.71 -3.07 -8.25
CA ARG A 151 -59.51 -3.60 -9.37
C ARG A 151 -59.16 -2.90 -10.70
N PRO A 152 -59.13 -3.64 -11.83
CA PRO A 152 -58.90 -3.10 -13.16
C PRO A 152 -59.83 -1.93 -13.50
N GLY A 153 -59.27 -0.76 -13.85
CA GLY A 153 -60.07 0.40 -14.24
C GLY A 153 -59.25 1.59 -14.76
N VAL A 154 -59.92 2.55 -15.38
CA VAL A 154 -59.30 3.74 -16.03
C VAL A 154 -58.48 4.59 -15.05
N ARG A 155 -58.88 4.62 -13.77
CA ARG A 155 -58.14 5.32 -12.70
C ARG A 155 -56.83 4.61 -12.33
N GLN A 156 -56.82 3.27 -12.34
CA GLN A 156 -55.61 2.47 -12.14
C GLN A 156 -54.64 2.65 -13.31
N LEU A 157 -55.15 2.66 -14.55
CA LEU A 157 -54.33 2.87 -15.75
C LEU A 157 -53.63 4.23 -15.75
N ARG A 158 -54.36 5.30 -15.39
CA ARG A 158 -53.78 6.65 -15.22
C ARG A 158 -52.72 6.69 -14.12
N TRP A 159 -52.96 6.05 -12.97
CA TRP A 159 -51.98 5.97 -11.87
C TRP A 159 -50.69 5.24 -12.29
N LEU A 160 -50.83 4.12 -13.00
CA LEU A 160 -49.70 3.34 -13.51
C LEU A 160 -48.89 4.10 -14.56
N GLN A 161 -49.56 4.84 -15.45
CA GLN A 161 -48.91 5.68 -16.45
C GLN A 161 -48.17 6.87 -15.81
N SER A 162 -48.78 7.58 -14.87
CA SER A 162 -48.13 8.69 -14.17
C SER A 162 -46.93 8.23 -13.35
N SER A 163 -47.03 7.09 -12.67
CA SER A 163 -45.92 6.49 -11.92
C SER A 163 -44.74 6.13 -12.83
N PHE A 164 -45.01 5.63 -14.04
CA PHE A 164 -43.96 5.36 -15.04
C PHE A 164 -43.17 6.63 -15.39
N TRP A 165 -43.89 7.70 -15.74
CA TRP A 165 -43.26 8.97 -16.11
C TRP A 165 -42.50 9.64 -14.96
N PHE A 166 -42.91 9.41 -13.70
CA PHE A 166 -42.20 9.93 -12.54
C PHE A 166 -40.97 9.09 -12.16
N SER A 167 -40.96 7.78 -12.46
CA SER A 167 -39.80 6.91 -12.22
C SER A 167 -38.62 7.19 -13.15
N LEU A 168 -38.87 7.57 -14.41
CA LEU A 168 -37.84 7.87 -15.41
C LEU A 168 -36.83 8.97 -14.96
N PRO A 169 -37.27 10.18 -14.55
CA PRO A 169 -36.33 11.22 -14.12
C PRO A 169 -35.60 10.85 -12.82
N LEU A 170 -36.27 10.19 -11.86
CA LEU A 170 -35.62 9.74 -10.64
C LEU A 170 -34.53 8.69 -10.94
N LEU A 171 -34.80 7.77 -11.87
CA LEU A 171 -33.82 6.77 -12.31
C LEU A 171 -32.64 7.43 -13.00
N ALA A 172 -32.89 8.41 -13.88
CA ALA A 172 -31.84 9.18 -14.53
C ALA A 172 -30.94 9.91 -13.50
N VAL A 173 -31.53 10.55 -12.49
CA VAL A 173 -30.76 11.23 -11.41
C VAL A 173 -29.91 10.23 -10.62
N PHE A 174 -30.47 9.08 -10.26
CA PHE A 174 -29.73 8.03 -9.55
C PHE A 174 -28.56 7.51 -10.38
N LEU A 175 -28.78 7.19 -11.66
CA LEU A 175 -27.71 6.74 -12.56
C LEU A 175 -26.65 7.81 -12.78
N ALA A 176 -27.04 9.07 -12.94
CA ALA A 176 -26.11 10.19 -13.08
C ALA A 176 -25.24 10.35 -11.82
N ALA A 177 -25.83 10.26 -10.63
CA ALA A 177 -25.09 10.29 -9.37
C ALA A 177 -24.11 9.12 -9.23
N LEU A 178 -24.51 7.91 -9.68
CA LEU A 178 -23.67 6.72 -9.67
C LEU A 178 -22.48 6.86 -10.64
N VAL A 179 -22.73 7.30 -11.87
CA VAL A 179 -21.68 7.57 -12.88
C VAL A 179 -20.73 8.65 -12.38
N GLN A 180 -21.24 9.77 -11.89
CA GLN A 180 -20.45 10.85 -11.29
C GLN A 180 -19.57 10.30 -10.16
N ARG A 181 -20.12 9.43 -9.32
CA ARG A 181 -19.40 8.82 -8.22
C ARG A 181 -18.28 7.88 -8.70
N PHE A 182 -18.53 7.04 -9.70
CA PHE A 182 -17.48 6.20 -10.30
C PHE A 182 -16.36 7.02 -10.97
N LEU A 183 -16.70 8.15 -11.60
CA LEU A 183 -15.72 9.03 -12.23
C LEU A 183 -14.89 9.85 -11.24
N THR A 184 -15.38 10.04 -10.01
CA THR A 184 -14.72 10.89 -9.00
C THR A 184 -14.11 10.14 -7.83
N MET A 185 -14.40 8.84 -7.68
CA MET A 185 -13.61 7.96 -6.81
C MET A 185 -12.22 7.76 -7.43
N LYS A 186 -11.19 8.12 -6.67
CA LYS A 186 -9.78 7.85 -6.96
C LYS A 186 -9.30 6.67 -6.11
#